data_AF-A0A1F5AHJ6-F1
#
_entry.id   AF-A0A1F5AHJ6-F1
#
_cell.length_a   1.000
_cell.length_b   1.000
_cell.length_c   1.000
_cell.angle_alpha   90.00
_cell.angle_beta   90.00
_cell.angle_gamma   90.00
#
_symmetry.space_group_name_H-M   'P 1'
#
loop_
_entity.id
_entity.type
_entity.pdbx_description
1 polymer ?
#
loop_
_entity_poly.entity_id
_entity_poly.type
_entity_poly.pdbx_seq_one_letter_code
_entity_poly.pdbx_strand_id
1 'polypeptide(L)' 'MKDTVKMILEETKRGLKPPIEEEITLAQARWLFGRNAPKMLAHAPWSFVLAKLLWKKGEGPWES' A
#
# COMPACT_ATOMS: atom_id res chain seq x y z
N MET A 1 -23.10 -12.70 -22.66
CA MET A 1 -22.77 -12.62 -21.23
C MET A 1 -21.26 -12.45 -21.00
N LYS A 2 -20.38 -13.27 -21.59
CA LYS A 2 -18.91 -13.11 -21.49
C LYS A 2 -18.41 -11.79 -22.10
N ASP A 3 -19.01 -11.32 -23.20
CA ASP A 3 -18.57 -10.11 -23.89
C ASP A 3 -18.96 -8.83 -23.15
N THR A 4 -20.14 -8.84 -22.51
CA THR A 4 -20.60 -7.76 -21.63
C THR A 4 -19.68 -7.57 -20.43
N VAL A 5 -19.25 -8.67 -19.80
CA VAL A 5 -18.31 -8.65 -18.66
C VAL A 5 -16.94 -8.13 -19.09
N LYS A 6 -16.44 -8.52 -20.27
CA LYS A 6 -15.18 -8.01 -20.81
C LYS A 6 -15.23 -6.50 -21.07
N MET A 7 -16.34 -6.01 -21.63
CA MET A 7 -16.53 -4.59 -21.91
C MET A 7 -16.52 -3.75 -20.62
N ILE A 8 -17.27 -4.18 -19.60
CA ILE A 8 -17.31 -3.51 -18.29
C ILE A 8 -15.92 -3.50 -17.62
N LEU A 9 -15.18 -4.60 -17.71
CA LEU A 9 -13.81 -4.68 -17.17
C LEU A 9 -12.86 -3.72 -17.87
N GLU A 10 -12.93 -3.59 -19.20
CA GLU A 10 -12.08 -2.69 -19.96
C GLU A 10 -12.43 -1.22 -19.72
N GLU A 11 -13.71 -0.87 -19.59
CA GLU A 11 -14.14 0.46 -19.18
C GLU A 11 -13.67 0.81 -17.76
N THR A 12 -13.78 -0.16 -16.84
CA THR A 12 -13.31 0.02 -15.45
C THR A 12 -11.80 0.21 -15.43
N LYS A 13 -11.02 -0.63 -16.12
CA LYS A 13 -9.56 -0.50 -16.23
C LYS A 13 -9.11 0.81 -16.83
N ARG A 14 -9.83 1.34 -17.83
CA ARG A 14 -9.53 2.67 -18.43
C ARG A 14 -9.70 3.82 -17.43
N GLY A 15 -10.63 3.69 -16.49
CA GLY A 15 -10.84 4.66 -15.41
C GLY A 15 -9.91 4.49 -14.22
N LEU A 16 -9.31 3.32 -14.04
CA LEU A 16 -8.41 3.04 -12.94
C LEU A 16 -7.03 3.67 -13.20
N LYS A 17 -6.73 4.72 -12.45
CA LYS A 17 -5.37 5.24 -12.37
C LYS A 17 -4.56 4.32 -11.45
N PRO A 18 -3.41 3.77 -11.90
CA PRO A 18 -2.54 3.03 -11.01
C PRO A 18 -2.07 3.97 -9.89
N PRO A 19 -2.05 3.50 -8.63
CA PRO A 19 -1.58 4.33 -7.53
C PRO A 19 -0.09 4.61 -7.69
N ILE A 20 0.33 5.80 -7.27
CA ILE A 20 1.76 6.17 -7.24
C ILE A 20 2.44 5.62 -5.98
N GLU A 21 3.77 5.48 -6.00
CA GLU A 21 4.52 4.87 -4.89
C GLU A 21 4.28 5.62 -3.56
N GLU A 22 4.06 6.94 -3.62
CA GLU A 22 3.74 7.78 -2.46
C GLU A 22 2.39 7.42 -1.84
N GLU A 23 1.38 7.11 -2.66
CA GLU A 23 0.05 6.69 -2.20
C GLU A 23 0.12 5.30 -1.54
N ILE A 24 0.88 4.40 -2.15
CA ILE A 24 1.14 3.05 -1.62
C ILE A 24 1.88 3.15 -0.29
N THR A 25 2.93 3.96 -0.23
CA THR A 25 3.73 4.21 0.97
C THR A 25 2.90 4.82 2.08
N LEU A 26 2.07 5.81 1.79
CA LEU A 26 1.18 6.43 2.77
C LEU A 26 0.12 5.44 3.29
N ALA A 27 -0.47 4.64 2.41
CA ALA A 27 -1.43 3.61 2.81
C ALA A 27 -0.79 2.55 3.72
N GLN A 28 0.42 2.09 3.39
CA GLN A 28 1.20 1.15 4.20
C GLN A 28 1.57 1.76 5.56
N ALA A 29 2.03 3.02 5.59
CA ALA A 29 2.36 3.71 6.82
C ALA A 29 1.11 3.92 7.69
N ARG A 30 -0.05 4.22 7.10
CA ARG A 30 -1.35 4.29 7.82
C ARG A 30 -1.76 2.96 8.40
N TRP A 31 -1.52 1.86 7.69
CA TRP A 31 -1.82 0.53 8.20
C TRP A 31 -0.95 0.17 9.42
N LEU A 32 0.34 0.50 9.38
CA LEU A 32 1.28 0.21 10.47
C LEU A 32 1.16 1.16 11.67
N PHE A 33 1.01 2.46 11.41
CA PHE A 33 1.16 3.50 12.44
C PHE A 33 -0.10 4.34 12.65
N GLY A 34 -1.19 4.01 11.97
CA GLY A 34 -2.48 4.68 12.10
C GLY A 34 -2.38 6.19 11.86
N ARG A 35 -2.88 6.97 12.83
CA ARG A 35 -2.88 8.45 12.79
C ARG A 35 -1.48 9.04 12.83
N ASN A 36 -0.48 8.29 13.30
CA ASN A 36 0.91 8.74 13.37
C ASN A 36 1.67 8.54 12.07
N ALA A 37 1.07 7.95 11.03
CA ALA A 37 1.71 7.73 9.75
C ALA A 37 2.39 8.98 9.14
N PRO A 38 1.78 10.18 9.15
CA PRO A 38 2.46 11.37 8.63
C PRO A 38 3.71 11.73 9.44
N LYS A 39 3.65 11.61 10.78
CA LYS A 39 4.80 11.88 11.65
C LYS A 39 5.90 10.83 11.45
N MET A 40 5.53 9.57 11.26
CA MET A 40 6.49 8.49 10.99
C MET A 40 7.22 8.73 9.67
N LEU A 41 6.49 9.05 8.60
CA LEU A 41 7.10 9.33 7.29
C LEU A 41 7.97 10.60 7.33
N ALA A 42 7.59 11.62 8.11
CA ALA A 42 8.35 12.85 8.22
C ALA A 42 9.64 12.72 9.03
N HIS A 43 9.66 11.89 10.09
CA HIS A 43 10.76 11.87 11.06
C HIS A 43 11.55 10.57 11.10
N ALA A 44 10.94 9.43 10.74
CA ALA A 44 11.58 8.12 10.78
C ALA A 44 11.24 7.24 9.55
N PRO A 45 11.50 7.73 8.32
CA PRO A 45 11.21 6.97 7.10
C PRO A 45 12.01 5.67 7.01
N TRP A 46 13.25 5.64 7.53
CA TRP A 46 14.09 4.44 7.55
C TRP A 46 13.51 3.33 8.43
N SER A 47 12.88 3.67 9.55
CA SER A 47 12.19 2.71 10.41
C SER A 47 10.98 2.10 9.70
N PHE A 48 10.26 2.91 8.90
CA PHE A 48 9.17 2.40 8.07
C PHE A 48 9.68 1.47 6.95
N VAL A 49 10.78 1.81 6.28
CA VAL A 49 11.41 0.93 5.28
C VAL A 49 11.84 -0.40 5.90
N LEU A 50 12.45 -0.38 7.09
CA LEU A 50 12.85 -1.58 7.80
C LEU A 50 11.63 -2.46 8.14
N ALA A 51 10.56 -1.87 8.67
CA ALA A 51 9.32 -2.60 8.95
C ALA A 51 8.72 -3.24 7.68
N LYS A 52 8.75 -2.52 6.55
CA LYS A 52 8.30 -3.04 5.24
C LYS A 52 9.16 -4.22 4.77
N LEU A 53 10.47 -4.20 5.02
CA LEU A 53 11.39 -5.28 4.66
C LEU A 53 11.19 -6.53 5.53
N LEU A 54 11.04 -6.36 6.84
CA LEU A 54 10.79 -7.47 7.77
C LEU A 54 9.46 -8.16 7.43
N TRP A 55 8.40 -7.38 7.20
CA TRP A 55 7.11 -7.93 6.80
C TRP A 55 7.18 -8.68 5.45
N LYS A 56 7.92 -8.18 4.46
CA LYS A 56 8.15 -8.91 3.20
C LYS A 56 8.84 -10.26 3.39
N LYS A 57 9.65 -10.42 4.43
CA LYS A 57 10.32 -11.68 4.77
C LYS A 57 9.44 -12.66 5.55
N GLY A 58 8.18 -12.29 5.82
CA GLY A 58 7.28 -13.08 6.66
C GLY A 58 7.56 -12.90 8.15
N GLU A 59 8.50 -12.04 8.53
CA GLU A 59 8.75 -11.66 9.92
C GLU A 59 7.85 -10.47 10.23
N GLY A 60 6.58 -10.74 10.53
CA GLY A 60 5.69 -9.69 11.02
C GLY A 60 6.31 -9.04 12.26
N PRO A 61 6.26 -7.71 12.43
CA PRO A 61 6.92 -7.04 13.56
C PRO A 61 6.32 -7.40 14.94
N TRP A 62 5.30 -8.26 14.98
CA TRP A 62 4.62 -8.79 16.16
C TRP A 62 4.70 -10.33 16.26
N GLU A 63 5.38 -11.01 15.34
CA GLU A 63 5.65 -12.44 15.45
C GLU A 63 6.94 -12.62 16.24
N SER A 64 6.79 -12.77 17.56
CA SER A 64 7.83 -13.20 18.51
C SER A 64 7.45 -14.56 19.07
#